data_AF-A0A0T7PSX7-F1
#
_entry.id   AF-A0A0T7PSX7-F1
#
_cell.length_a   1.000
_cell.length_b   1.000
_cell.length_c   1.000
_cell.angle_alpha   90.00
_cell.angle_beta   90.00
_cell.angle_gamma   90.00
#
_symmetry.space_group_name_H-M   'P 1'
#
loop_
_entity.id
_entity.type
_entity.pdbx_description
1 polymer ?
#
loop_
_entity_poly.entity_id
_entity_poly.type
_entity_poly.pdbx_seq_one_letter_code
_entity_poly.pdbx_strand_id
1 'polypeptide(L)'
;MTAWATSQHLSVDKVVAEGGWALNGHRRKFFALLGDPVVTRIVVEHRDRFCWFGSEYVEAALVAQGRELVVVDLAEVDDDLVGDMTEILTSMCARLYGERAAQNGAKRALAAAVGDAEAA
;
A
#
# COMPACT_ATOMS: atom_id res chain seq x y z
N MET A 1 12.61 5.17 8.81
CA MET A 1 13.36 3.96 8.38
C MET A 1 14.87 3.88 8.66
N THR A 2 15.75 4.64 8.00
CA THR A 2 17.21 4.33 8.00
C THR A 2 17.84 4.35 9.39
N ALA A 3 17.44 5.28 10.26
CA ALA A 3 17.90 5.33 11.65
C ALA A 3 17.47 4.08 12.45
N TRP A 4 16.27 3.56 12.22
CA TRP A 4 15.80 2.32 12.85
C TRP A 4 16.63 1.13 12.37
N ALA A 5 16.88 1.01 11.07
CA ALA A 5 17.71 -0.06 10.52
C ALA A 5 19.13 -0.03 11.12
N THR A 6 19.75 1.14 11.21
CA THR A 6 21.06 1.31 11.85
C THR A 6 21.02 0.92 13.33
N SER A 7 19.94 1.24 14.06
CA SER A 7 19.78 0.83 15.47
C SER A 7 19.65 -0.68 15.66
N GLN A 8 19.15 -1.39 14.65
CA GLN A 8 19.05 -2.86 14.61
C GLN A 8 20.31 -3.52 14.02
N HIS A 9 21.40 -2.76 13.84
CA HIS A 9 22.64 -3.21 13.20
C HIS A 9 22.44 -3.76 11.77
N LEU A 10 21.42 -3.26 11.05
CA LEU A 10 21.15 -3.61 9.67
C LEU A 10 21.84 -2.61 8.73
N SER A 11 22.65 -3.11 7.80
CA SER A 11 23.15 -2.32 6.67
C SER A 11 22.02 -2.09 5.66
N VAL A 12 21.78 -0.83 5.31
CA VAL A 12 20.77 -0.47 4.31
C VAL A 12 21.43 -0.36 2.94
N ASP A 13 21.23 -1.35 2.09
CA ASP A 13 21.77 -1.35 0.73
C ASP A 13 21.00 -0.42 -0.21
N LYS A 14 19.67 -0.34 -0.03
CA LYS A 14 18.78 0.41 -0.90
C LYS A 14 17.54 0.89 -0.16
N VAL A 15 17.19 2.15 -0.37
CA VAL A 15 15.90 2.72 0.04
C VAL A 15 15.01 2.86 -1.20
N VAL A 16 13.82 2.26 -1.17
CA VAL A 16 12.85 2.31 -2.26
C VAL A 16 11.60 3.04 -1.78
N ALA A 17 11.30 4.17 -2.40
CA ALA A 17 10.04 4.88 -2.22
C ALA A 17 9.27 4.91 -3.55
N GLU A 18 8.02 4.46 -3.50
CA GLU A 18 7.08 4.50 -4.61
C GLU A 18 5.74 5.04 -4.11
N GLY A 19 5.26 6.10 -4.76
CA GLY A 19 3.92 6.63 -4.52
C GLY A 19 2.90 5.88 -5.35
N GLY A 20 1.66 5.86 -4.85
CA GLY A 20 0.57 5.09 -5.42
C GLY A 20 0.11 4.01 -4.46
N TRP A 21 -1.09 3.52 -4.69
CA TRP A 21 -1.83 2.75 -3.70
C TRP A 21 -1.32 1.34 -3.52
N ALA A 22 -1.51 0.79 -2.34
CA ALA A 22 -1.06 -0.57 -1.99
C ALA A 22 -1.74 -1.67 -2.81
N LEU A 23 -2.84 -1.33 -3.49
CA LEU A 23 -3.52 -2.20 -4.45
C LEU A 23 -3.17 -1.92 -5.92
N ASN A 24 -2.31 -0.95 -6.19
CA ASN A 24 -1.85 -0.72 -7.55
C ASN A 24 -0.90 -1.85 -7.97
N GLY A 25 -1.44 -2.82 -8.71
CA GLY A 25 -0.71 -3.94 -9.31
C GLY A 25 0.34 -3.55 -10.38
N HIS A 26 0.63 -2.26 -10.56
CA HIS A 26 1.62 -1.75 -11.50
C HIS A 26 2.76 -0.96 -10.82
N ARG A 27 2.96 -1.12 -9.51
CA ARG A 27 4.09 -0.55 -8.76
C ARG A 27 5.43 -1.08 -9.27
N ARG A 28 6.04 -0.39 -10.24
CA ARG A 28 7.23 -0.87 -10.97
C ARG A 28 8.42 -1.07 -10.04
N LYS A 29 8.62 -0.19 -9.07
CA LYS A 29 9.75 -0.33 -8.13
C LYS A 29 9.50 -1.47 -7.13
N PHE A 30 8.24 -1.65 -6.71
CA PHE A 30 7.84 -2.75 -5.85
C PHE A 30 8.05 -4.12 -6.51
N PHE A 31 7.56 -4.30 -7.75
CA PHE A 31 7.80 -5.55 -8.48
C PHE A 31 9.27 -5.79 -8.78
N ALA A 32 10.05 -4.73 -9.08
CA ALA A 32 11.49 -4.85 -9.23
C ALA A 32 12.19 -5.29 -7.92
N LEU A 33 11.73 -4.81 -6.76
CA LEU A 33 12.24 -5.22 -5.46
C LEU A 33 11.93 -6.69 -5.15
N LEU A 34 10.70 -7.13 -5.43
CA LEU A 34 10.31 -8.53 -5.22
C LEU A 34 11.00 -9.49 -6.20
N GLY A 35 11.24 -9.05 -7.43
CA GLY A 35 11.90 -9.84 -8.47
C GLY A 35 13.43 -9.92 -8.36
N ASP A 36 14.06 -9.09 -7.52
CA ASP A 36 15.50 -9.11 -7.30
C ASP A 36 15.89 -10.24 -6.32
N PRO A 37 16.61 -11.28 -6.76
CA PRO A 37 17.00 -12.40 -5.91
C PRO A 37 18.11 -12.05 -4.91
N VAL A 38 18.79 -10.91 -5.08
CA VAL A 38 19.87 -10.47 -4.18
C VAL A 38 19.31 -9.89 -2.88
N VAL A 39 18.07 -9.41 -2.91
CA VAL A 39 17.42 -8.78 -1.76
C VAL A 39 16.97 -9.85 -0.76
N THR A 40 17.67 -9.97 0.36
CA THR A 40 17.39 -10.98 1.40
C THR A 40 16.42 -10.49 2.48
N ARG A 41 16.46 -9.20 2.83
CA ARG A 41 15.63 -8.61 3.88
C ARG A 41 14.95 -7.34 3.39
N ILE A 42 13.64 -7.27 3.54
CA ILE A 42 12.82 -6.11 3.21
C ILE A 42 12.27 -5.54 4.52
N VAL A 43 12.50 -4.26 4.76
CA VAL A 43 11.99 -3.58 5.96
C VAL A 43 10.93 -2.58 5.53
N VAL A 44 9.76 -2.62 6.16
CA VAL A 44 8.64 -1.70 5.90
C VAL A 44 8.12 -1.08 7.20
N GLU A 45 7.69 0.18 7.12
CA GLU A 45 7.18 0.88 8.30
C GLU A 45 5.88 0.24 8.74
N HIS A 46 4.97 0.01 7.79
CA HIS A 46 3.69 -0.63 8.04
C HIS A 46 3.33 -1.63 6.95
N ARG A 47 2.47 -2.58 7.34
CA ARG A 47 2.08 -3.70 6.49
C ARG A 47 1.15 -3.27 5.35
N ASP A 48 0.23 -2.35 5.63
CA ASP A 48 -0.66 -1.72 4.67
C ASP A 48 0.09 -0.98 3.54
N ARG A 49 1.21 -0.31 3.86
CA ARG A 49 2.07 0.36 2.86
C ARG A 49 2.77 -0.62 1.93
N PHE A 50 3.13 -1.78 2.47
CA PHE A 50 3.70 -2.87 1.69
C PHE A 50 2.65 -3.45 0.75
N CYS A 51 1.54 -3.96 1.29
CA CYS A 51 0.37 -4.44 0.57
C CYS A 51 -0.85 -4.34 1.49
N TRP A 52 -1.90 -3.65 1.05
CA TRP A 52 -3.14 -3.56 1.84
C TRP A 52 -3.87 -4.90 1.94
N PHE A 53 -3.74 -5.73 0.90
CA PHE A 53 -4.16 -7.13 0.93
C PHE A 53 -3.07 -8.06 0.44
N GLY A 54 -3.03 -9.26 1.02
CA GLY A 54 -2.17 -10.35 0.57
C GLY A 54 -0.70 -10.19 0.97
N SER A 55 -0.41 -9.29 1.90
CA SER A 55 0.91 -9.16 2.51
C SER A 55 1.43 -10.49 3.08
N GLU A 56 0.53 -11.29 3.66
CA GLU A 56 0.74 -12.63 4.21
C GLU A 56 1.21 -13.62 3.13
N TYR A 57 0.60 -13.55 1.94
CA TYR A 57 0.96 -14.46 0.84
C TYR A 57 2.33 -14.09 0.27
N VAL A 58 2.62 -12.80 0.15
CA VAL A 58 3.92 -12.31 -0.31
C VAL A 58 5.00 -12.65 0.72
N GLU A 59 4.72 -12.45 2.00
CA GLU A 59 5.60 -12.82 3.12
C GLU A 59 5.90 -14.32 3.12
N ALA A 60 4.88 -15.17 2.99
CA ALA A 60 5.06 -16.62 2.88
C ALA A 60 5.93 -17.01 1.67
N ALA A 61 5.75 -16.34 0.53
CA ALA A 61 6.57 -16.56 -0.67
C ALA A 61 8.03 -16.11 -0.46
N LEU A 62 8.26 -15.00 0.25
CA LEU A 62 9.59 -14.53 0.62
C LEU A 62 10.27 -15.52 1.57
N VAL A 63 9.56 -15.99 2.60
CA VAL A 63 10.08 -17.00 3.55
C VAL A 63 10.46 -18.29 2.83
N ALA A 64 9.65 -18.75 1.86
CA ALA A 64 9.98 -19.92 1.04
C ALA A 64 11.25 -19.73 0.19
N GLN A 65 11.63 -18.49 -0.13
CA GLN A 65 12.86 -18.14 -0.82
C GLN A 65 14.04 -17.88 0.14
N GLY A 66 13.85 -18.05 1.45
CA GLY A 66 14.85 -17.69 2.46
C GLY A 66 15.02 -16.19 2.67
N ARG A 67 14.00 -15.41 2.30
CA ARG A 67 13.95 -13.95 2.44
C ARG A 67 13.03 -13.56 3.60
N GLU A 68 13.26 -12.39 4.17
CA GLU A 68 12.55 -11.93 5.36
C GLU A 68 11.86 -10.58 5.10
N LEU A 69 10.61 -10.46 5.55
CA LEU A 69 9.88 -9.19 5.63
C LEU A 69 9.82 -8.75 7.10
N VAL A 70 10.32 -7.55 7.38
CA VAL A 70 10.33 -6.97 8.73
C VAL A 70 9.40 -5.77 8.73
N VAL A 71 8.34 -5.83 9.53
CA VAL A 71 7.39 -4.73 9.73
C VAL A 71 7.72 -4.05 11.06
N VAL A 72 8.00 -2.74 11.02
CA VAL A 72 8.40 -1.97 12.21
C VAL A 72 7.20 -1.54 13.06
N ASP A 73 6.03 -1.41 12.42
CA ASP A 73 4.72 -1.05 12.96
C ASP A 73 4.74 0.08 14.01
N LEU A 74 4.98 1.30 13.52
CA LEU A 74 5.03 2.53 14.30
C LEU A 74 3.68 3.28 14.18
N ALA A 75 2.58 2.77 14.75
CA ALA A 75 1.25 3.45 14.68
C ALA A 75 1.36 4.97 14.99
N GLU A 76 0.69 5.91 14.29
CA GLU A 76 -0.72 6.02 13.89
C GLU A 76 -0.92 6.23 12.36
N VAL A 77 -1.97 5.61 11.78
CA VAL A 77 -2.35 5.78 10.37
C VAL A 77 -3.87 5.92 10.25
N ASP A 78 -4.40 7.11 10.50
CA ASP A 78 -5.82 7.42 10.19
C ASP A 78 -5.96 8.11 8.81
N ASP A 79 -5.02 8.98 8.42
CA ASP A 79 -5.17 9.85 7.25
C ASP A 79 -5.08 9.15 5.89
N ASP A 80 -4.47 7.96 5.82
CA ASP A 80 -4.32 7.24 4.54
C ASP A 80 -5.42 6.22 4.25
N LEU A 81 -6.27 5.86 5.22
CA LEU A 81 -7.34 4.88 4.99
C LEU A 81 -8.48 5.43 4.11
N VAL A 82 -8.91 6.67 4.35
CA VAL A 82 -9.97 7.32 3.54
C VAL A 82 -9.45 7.60 2.13
N GLY A 83 -8.18 8.03 2.08
CA GLY A 83 -7.36 8.07 0.89
C GLY A 83 -7.54 6.77 0.15
N ASP A 84 -6.97 5.68 0.69
CA ASP A 84 -6.91 4.29 0.21
C ASP A 84 -8.27 3.57 0.05
N MET A 85 -9.41 4.16 0.39
CA MET A 85 -10.73 3.62 0.03
C MET A 85 -11.32 4.27 -1.23
N THR A 86 -11.03 5.55 -1.45
CA THR A 86 -11.59 6.35 -2.55
C THR A 86 -11.17 5.88 -3.95
N GLU A 87 -9.88 5.77 -4.27
CA GLU A 87 -9.33 5.19 -5.52
C GLU A 87 -9.68 3.71 -5.73
N ILE A 88 -9.88 2.88 -4.69
CA ILE A 88 -10.37 1.49 -4.87
C ILE A 88 -11.76 1.53 -5.45
N LEU A 89 -12.66 2.25 -4.77
CA LEU A 89 -14.04 2.37 -5.22
C LEU A 89 -14.06 3.03 -6.59
N THR A 90 -13.20 4.02 -6.85
CA THR A 90 -13.04 4.65 -8.16
C THR A 90 -12.58 3.66 -9.23
N SER A 91 -11.58 2.83 -8.96
CA SER A 91 -11.05 1.81 -9.88
C SER A 91 -12.07 0.69 -10.14
N MET A 92 -12.73 0.19 -9.10
CA MET A 92 -13.82 -0.77 -9.21
C MET A 92 -14.97 -0.20 -10.04
N CYS A 93 -15.38 1.03 -9.77
CA CYS A 93 -16.41 1.71 -10.54
C CYS A 93 -15.96 1.90 -12.00
N ALA A 94 -14.68 2.22 -12.25
CA ALA A 94 -14.14 2.40 -13.60
C ALA A 94 -14.21 1.10 -14.41
N ARG A 95 -13.96 -0.05 -13.75
CA ARG A 95 -14.07 -1.38 -14.36
C ARG A 95 -15.51 -1.82 -14.57
N LEU A 96 -16.43 -1.50 -13.65
CA LEU A 96 -17.83 -1.93 -13.70
C LEU A 96 -18.68 -1.07 -14.64
N TYR A 97 -18.49 0.24 -14.64
CA TYR A 97 -19.38 1.20 -15.31
C TYR A 97 -18.70 1.98 -16.44
N GLY A 98 -17.39 1.81 -16.62
CA GLY A 98 -16.57 2.63 -17.51
C GLY A 98 -16.12 3.94 -16.84
N GLU A 99 -14.99 4.47 -17.30
CA GLU A 99 -14.23 5.55 -16.64
C GLU A 99 -15.06 6.82 -16.37
N ARG A 100 -15.97 7.19 -17.28
CA ARG A 100 -16.84 8.37 -17.13
C ARG A 100 -17.97 8.20 -16.14
N ALA A 101 -18.58 7.01 -16.07
CA ALA A 101 -19.65 6.74 -15.12
C ALA A 101 -19.09 6.57 -13.69
N ALA A 102 -17.88 6.02 -13.59
CA ALA A 102 -17.17 5.82 -12.34
C ALA A 102 -16.78 7.11 -11.62
N GLN A 103 -16.17 8.07 -12.35
CA GLN A 103 -15.80 9.36 -11.76
C GLN A 103 -17.04 10.13 -11.26
N ASN A 104 -18.15 10.08 -12.00
CA ASN A 104 -19.40 10.71 -11.59
C ASN A 104 -20.13 9.93 -10.49
N GLY A 105 -19.96 8.61 -10.41
CA GLY A 105 -20.49 7.77 -9.33
C GLY A 105 -19.76 8.00 -8.01
N ALA A 106 -18.42 7.93 -8.02
CA ALA A 106 -17.59 8.14 -6.85
C ALA A 106 -17.75 9.57 -6.26
N LYS A 107 -17.78 10.60 -7.12
CA LYS A 107 -18.06 11.98 -6.68
C LYS A 107 -19.42 12.13 -6.02
N ARG A 108 -20.46 11.45 -6.53
CA ARG A 108 -21.81 11.50 -5.94
C ARG A 108 -21.90 10.74 -4.62
N ALA A 109 -21.26 9.58 -4.52
CA ALA A 109 -21.22 8.80 -3.28
C ALA A 109 -20.46 9.55 -2.17
N LEU A 110 -19.33 10.17 -2.49
CA LEU A 110 -18.57 10.98 -1.55
C LEU A 110 -19.36 12.23 -1.12
N ALA A 111 -20.01 12.92 -2.06
CA ALA A 111 -20.85 14.08 -1.73
C ALA A 111 -22.04 13.72 -0.82
N ALA A 112 -22.64 12.54 -1.00
CA ALA A 112 -23.71 12.05 -0.12
C ALA A 112 -23.17 11.73 1.28
N ALA A 113 -22.03 11.05 1.38
CA ALA A 113 -21.42 10.71 2.66
C ALA A 113 -20.95 11.93 3.46
N VAL A 114 -20.49 12.99 2.78
CA VAL A 114 -20.07 14.25 3.42
C VAL A 114 -21.26 15.17 3.71
N GLY A 115 -22.31 15.14 2.88
CA GLY A 115 -23.53 15.93 3.09
C GLY A 115 -24.35 15.53 4.31
N ASP A 116 -24.28 14.25 4.73
CA ASP A 116 -24.92 13.78 5.95
C ASP A 116 -24.15 14.17 7.24
N ALA A 117 -22.90 14.62 7.12
CA ALA A 117 -22.06 15.04 8.25
C ALA A 117 -22.23 16.54 8.64
N GLU A 118 -22.80 17.38 7.77
CA GLU A 118 -23.13 18.78 8.08
C GLU A 118 -24.58 18.97 8.59
N ALA A 119 -25.36 17.89 8.65
CA ALA A 119 -26.76 17.90 9.08
C ALA A 119 -27.02 17.20 10.44
N ALA A 120 -25.97 16.79 11.16
CA ALA A 120 -26.02 16.20 12.50
C ALA A 120 -25.30 17.10 13.52
#